data_AF-A0A392M9C2-F1
#
_entry.id   AF-A0A392M9C2-F1
#
_cell.length_a   1.000
_cell.length_b   1.000
_cell.length_c   1.000
_cell.angle_alpha   90.00
_cell.angle_beta   90.00
_cell.angle_gamma   90.00
#
_symmetry.space_group_name_H-M   'P 1'
#
loop_
_entity.id
_entity.type
_entity.pdbx_description
1 polymer ?
#
loop_
_entity_poly.entity_id
_entity_poly.type
_entity_poly.pdbx_seq_one_letter_code
_entity_poly.pdbx_strand_id
1 'polypeptide(L)'
;MFATEKPNDKTDDEWTLLHRQLSAVGIKFDDEIQGLFPLGSLPGSWETFRMSLSNSAVDGVLSMNLVKRNILNEEMRRESQDSPSQSKVLVTESS
;
A
#
# COMPACT_ATOMS: atom_id res chain seq x y z
N MET A 1 10.61 -1.67 10.52
CA MET A 1 9.76 -1.30 9.35
C MET A 1 10.38 -0.07 8.72
N PHE A 2 11.02 -0.20 7.56
CA PHE A 2 11.68 0.87 6.82
C PHE A 2 10.81 1.31 5.65
N ALA A 3 9.90 2.26 5.88
CA ALA A 3 9.10 2.84 4.80
C ALA A 3 10.00 3.42 3.68
N THR A 4 9.43 3.65 2.51
CA THR A 4 10.09 4.36 1.40
C THR A 4 9.54 5.77 1.22
N GLU A 5 8.70 6.18 2.17
CA GLU A 5 8.09 7.49 2.26
C GLU A 5 8.08 7.87 3.73
N LYS A 6 8.36 9.15 4.02
CA LYS A 6 8.42 9.62 5.39
C LYS A 6 7.04 9.40 6.05
N PRO A 7 6.96 8.62 7.14
CA PRO A 7 5.73 8.48 7.90
C PRO A 7 5.27 9.84 8.42
N ASN A 8 3.97 10.11 8.37
CA ASN A 8 3.43 11.42 8.77
C ASN A 8 3.69 11.74 10.25
N ASP A 9 4.00 10.71 11.05
CA ASP A 9 4.42 10.74 12.46
C ASP A 9 5.93 10.98 12.67
N LYS A 10 6.75 11.01 11.60
CA LYS A 10 8.21 11.18 11.70
C LYS A 10 8.70 12.48 11.08
N THR A 11 9.75 13.06 11.66
CA THR A 11 10.41 14.24 11.10
C THR A 11 11.32 13.89 9.92
N ASP A 12 11.56 14.86 9.01
CA ASP A 12 12.39 14.64 7.81
C ASP A 12 13.82 14.23 8.15
N ASP A 13 14.33 14.77 9.25
CA ASP A 13 15.68 14.49 9.74
C ASP A 13 15.80 13.06 10.28
N GLU A 14 14.82 12.61 11.08
CA GLU A 14 14.77 11.23 11.58
C GLU A 14 14.62 10.21 10.45
N TRP A 15 13.82 10.56 9.44
CA TRP A 15 13.61 9.74 8.26
C TRP A 15 14.88 9.54 7.45
N THR A 16 15.54 10.66 7.13
CA THR A 16 16.78 10.68 6.37
C THR A 16 17.90 9.97 7.13
N LEU A 17 17.95 10.13 8.47
CA LEU A 17 18.92 9.46 9.32
C LEU A 17 18.78 7.93 9.26
N LEU A 18 17.56 7.40 9.39
CA LEU A 18 17.30 5.96 9.30
C LEU A 18 17.70 5.40 7.94
N HIS A 19 17.31 6.08 6.85
CA HIS A 19 17.66 5.66 5.50
C HIS A 19 19.18 5.65 5.27
N ARG A 20 19.87 6.69 5.76
CA ARG A 20 21.33 6.81 5.67
C ARG A 20 22.06 5.77 6.52
N GLN A 21 21.54 5.43 7.70
CA GLN A 21 22.09 4.37 8.55
C GLN A 21 21.99 2.99 7.87
N LEU A 22 20.86 2.67 7.24
CA LEU A 22 20.68 1.39 6.55
C LEU A 22 21.57 1.28 5.32
N SER A 23 21.72 2.38 4.57
CA SER A 23 22.65 2.47 3.44
C SER A 23 24.10 2.31 3.91
N ALA A 24 24.47 2.87 5.06
CA ALA A 24 25.80 2.74 5.64
C ALA A 24 26.14 1.31 6.09
N VAL A 25 25.13 0.47 6.39
CA VAL A 25 25.30 -0.96 6.69
C VAL A 25 25.49 -1.80 5.41
N GLY A 26 25.42 -1.18 4.23
CA GLY A 26 25.67 -1.86 2.95
C GLY A 26 24.43 -2.54 2.34
N ILE A 27 23.25 -2.32 2.91
CA ILE A 27 21.99 -2.81 2.35
C ILE A 27 21.63 -1.92 1.15
N LYS A 28 21.72 -2.47 -0.06
CA LYS A 28 21.20 -1.84 -1.27
C LYS A 28 19.71 -2.17 -1.37
N PHE A 29 18.87 -1.15 -1.25
CA PHE A 29 17.45 -1.27 -1.54
C PHE A 29 17.27 -1.09 -3.05
N ASP A 30 17.48 -2.16 -3.81
CA ASP A 30 17.13 -2.18 -5.24
C ASP A 30 15.61 -2.01 -5.41
N ASP A 31 15.17 -1.60 -6.60
CA ASP A 31 13.77 -1.21 -6.88
C ASP A 31 12.74 -2.31 -6.53
N GLU A 32 13.14 -3.58 -6.56
CA GLU A 32 12.32 -4.73 -6.12
C GLU A 32 12.10 -4.76 -4.61
N ILE A 33 13.15 -4.55 -3.82
CA ILE A 33 13.08 -4.55 -2.35
C ILE A 33 12.31 -3.30 -1.88
N GLN A 34 12.46 -2.18 -2.58
CA GLN A 34 11.71 -0.96 -2.33
C GLN A 34 10.20 -1.10 -2.63
N GLY A 35 9.81 -1.97 -3.57
CA GLY A 35 8.41 -2.29 -3.86
C GLY A 35 7.80 -3.30 -2.88
N LEU A 36 8.56 -4.32 -2.48
CA LEU A 36 8.08 -5.35 -1.54
C LEU A 36 7.84 -4.79 -0.13
N PHE A 37 8.62 -3.80 0.28
CA PHE A 37 8.50 -3.21 1.61
C PHE A 37 7.11 -2.55 1.88
N PRO A 38 6.63 -1.58 1.08
CA PRO A 38 5.32 -0.96 1.28
C PRO A 38 4.21 -2.00 1.18
N LEU A 39 4.33 -2.98 0.28
CA LEU A 39 3.39 -4.08 0.15
C LEU A 39 3.31 -4.94 1.43
N GLY A 40 4.44 -5.16 2.10
CA GLY A 40 4.53 -5.87 3.38
C GLY A 40 4.04 -5.06 4.60
N SER A 41 3.95 -3.74 4.48
CA SER A 41 3.46 -2.84 5.55
C SER A 41 1.95 -2.62 5.56
N LEU A 42 1.23 -3.12 4.56
CA LEU A 42 -0.23 -2.96 4.45
C LEU A 42 -0.97 -3.73 5.56
N PRO A 43 -2.14 -3.23 6.01
CA PRO A 43 -2.99 -3.93 6.98
C PRO A 43 -3.46 -5.29 6.48
N GLY A 44 -3.87 -6.19 7.38
CA GLY A 44 -4.39 -7.52 7.03
C GLY A 44 -5.58 -7.48 6.05
N SER A 45 -6.38 -6.41 6.04
CA SER A 45 -7.47 -6.19 5.08
C SER A 45 -7.03 -6.08 3.61
N TRP A 46 -5.71 -5.96 3.36
CA TRP A 46 -5.10 -5.91 2.04
C TRP A 46 -4.54 -7.25 1.57
N GLU A 47 -4.75 -8.34 2.31
CA GLU A 47 -4.23 -9.67 1.99
C GLU A 47 -4.64 -10.17 0.60
N THR A 48 -5.91 -10.00 0.21
CA THR A 48 -6.39 -10.35 -1.13
C THR A 48 -5.67 -9.56 -2.23
N PHE A 49 -5.45 -8.26 -2.01
CA PHE A 49 -4.73 -7.42 -2.97
C PHE A 49 -3.26 -7.84 -3.09
N ARG A 50 -2.60 -8.15 -1.96
CA ARG A 50 -1.21 -8.66 -1.95
C ARG A 50 -1.10 -9.96 -2.75
N MET A 51 -2.04 -10.89 -2.59
CA MET A 51 -2.07 -12.13 -3.37
C MET A 51 -2.30 -11.88 -4.87
N SER A 52 -3.24 -11.00 -5.23
CA SER A 52 -3.51 -10.66 -6.63
C SER A 52 -2.32 -9.96 -7.30
N LEU A 53 -1.68 -9.02 -6.61
CA LEU A 53 -0.51 -8.32 -7.14
C LEU A 53 0.70 -9.26 -7.29
N SER A 54 0.90 -10.16 -6.31
CA SER A 54 1.95 -11.19 -6.39
C SER A 54 1.71 -12.17 -7.53
N ASN A 55 0.46 -12.60 -7.77
CA ASN A 55 0.12 -13.47 -8.90
C ASN A 55 0.19 -12.74 -10.25
N SER A 56 0.08 -11.41 -10.26
CA SER A 56 0.19 -10.60 -11.48
C SER A 56 1.63 -10.26 -11.86
N ALA A 57 2.61 -10.46 -10.97
CA ALA A 57 4.02 -10.23 -11.27
C ALA A 57 4.57 -11.39 -12.11
N VAL A 58 4.27 -11.37 -13.43
CA VAL A 58 4.60 -12.42 -14.39
C VAL A 58 6.12 -12.73 -14.46
N ASP A 59 6.96 -11.76 -14.12
CA ASP A 59 8.43 -11.88 -14.17
C ASP A 59 9.08 -11.78 -12.78
N GLY A 60 8.30 -11.82 -11.70
CA GLY A 60 8.79 -11.65 -10.32
C GLY A 60 9.25 -10.23 -9.94
N VAL A 61 9.49 -9.36 -10.93
CA VAL A 61 9.96 -7.99 -10.70
C VAL A 61 8.81 -7.04 -10.37
N LEU A 62 8.72 -6.63 -9.11
CA LEU A 62 7.82 -5.57 -8.65
C LEU A 62 8.58 -4.26 -8.46
N SER A 63 8.56 -3.37 -9.46
CA SER A 63 9.17 -2.05 -9.31
C SER A 63 8.40 -1.17 -8.31
N MET A 64 9.10 -0.32 -7.56
CA MET A 64 8.45 0.55 -6.58
C MET A 64 7.37 1.45 -7.21
N ASN A 65 7.58 1.98 -8.42
CA ASN A 65 6.58 2.80 -9.09
C ASN A 65 5.29 2.01 -9.38
N LEU A 66 5.42 0.74 -9.80
CA LEU A 66 4.29 -0.14 -10.03
C LEU A 66 3.55 -0.42 -8.71
N VAL A 67 4.28 -0.72 -7.64
CA VAL A 67 3.65 -0.97 -6.33
C VAL A 67 2.90 0.26 -5.83
N LYS A 68 3.51 1.46 -5.86
CA LYS A 68 2.85 2.71 -5.44
C LYS A 68 1.55 2.95 -6.23
N ARG A 69 1.58 2.80 -7.57
CA ARG A 69 0.39 2.99 -8.41
C ARG A 69 -0.73 2.01 -8.07
N ASN A 70 -0.41 0.72 -7.89
CA ASN A 70 -1.42 -0.28 -7.58
C ASN A 70 -2.03 -0.08 -6.19
N ILE A 71 -1.23 0.31 -5.19
CA ILE A 71 -1.73 0.62 -3.84
C ILE A 71 -2.70 1.80 -3.90
N LEU A 72 -2.34 2.90 -4.57
CA LEU A 72 -3.20 4.08 -4.71
C LEU A 72 -4.50 3.77 -5.46
N ASN A 73 -4.43 2.96 -6.51
CA ASN A 73 -5.61 2.54 -7.26
C ASN A 73 -6.56 1.67 -6.42
N GLU A 74 -6.01 0.75 -5.63
CA GLU A 74 -6.80 -0.10 -4.75
C GLU A 74 -7.42 0.69 -3.58
N GLU A 75 -6.70 1.68 -3.03
CA GLU A 75 -7.23 2.60 -2.01
C GLU A 75 -8.48 3.32 -2.55
N MET A 76 -8.36 3.93 -3.74
CA MET A 76 -9.47 4.63 -4.40
C MET A 76 -10.66 3.68 -4.67
N ARG A 77 -10.39 2.42 -5.00
CA ARG A 77 -11.43 1.41 -5.20
C ARG A 77 -12.16 1.07 -3.89
N ARG A 78 -11.45 0.97 -2.76
CA ARG A 78 -12.08 0.70 -1.46
C ARG A 78 -12.90 1.88 -0.99
N GLU A 79 -12.35 3.09 -1.06
CA GLU A 79 -13.05 4.33 -0.68
C GLU A 79 -14.35 4.53 -1.49
N SER A 80 -14.34 4.23 -2.79
CA SER A 80 -15.55 4.31 -3.63
C SER A 80 -16.58 3.19 -3.36
N GLN A 81 -16.17 2.06 -2.78
CA GLN A 81 -17.06 0.96 -2.40
C GLN A 81 -17.57 1.08 -0.96
N ASP A 82 -16.80 1.71 -0.08
CA ASP A 82 -17.16 1.96 1.32
C ASP A 82 -18.11 3.14 1.50
N SER A 83 -18.40 3.92 0.44
CA SER A 83 -19.61 4.74 0.40
C SER A 83 -20.83 3.81 0.31
N PRO A 84 -21.62 3.64 1.40
CA PRO A 84 -22.87 2.95 1.29
C PRO A 84 -23.75 3.85 0.44
N SER A 85 -24.09 3.41 -0.77
CA SER A 85 -25.36 3.87 -1.35
C SER A 85 -26.41 3.46 -0.33
N GLN A 86 -26.79 4.42 0.52
CA GLN A 86 -27.95 4.34 1.38
C GLN A 86 -29.17 4.37 0.46
N SER A 87 -29.36 3.33 -0.35
CA SER A 87 -30.64 2.96 -0.91
C SER A 87 -31.46 2.46 0.27
N LYS A 88 -31.95 3.43 1.04
CA LYS A 88 -33.03 3.26 2.01
C LYS A 88 -34.17 2.62 1.23
N VAL A 89 -34.27 1.30 1.34
CA VAL A 89 -35.42 0.51 0.91
C VAL A 89 -36.59 1.07 1.71
N LEU A 90 -37.36 1.96 1.09
CA LEU A 90 -38.67 2.33 1.59
C LEU A 90 -39.59 1.17 1.22
N VAL A 91 -39.65 0.18 2.11
CA VAL A 91 -40.83 -0.69 2.21
C VAL A 91 -41.98 0.22 2.61
N THR A 92 -42.74 0.71 1.64
CA THR A 92 -44.10 1.20 1.89
C THR A 92 -45.01 -0.02 1.86
N GLU A 93 -45.07 -0.72 2.99
CA GLU A 93 -46.16 -1.62 3.33
C GLU A 93 -47.11 -0.86 4.28
N SER A 94 -48.31 -0.56 3.79
CA SER A 94 -49.51 -0.18 4.56
C SER A 94 -50.61 0.12 3.52
N SER A 95 -51.46 -0.88 3.20
CA SER A 95 -52.76 -1.19 3.84
C SER A 95 -53.81 -0.10 3.68
#